data_AF-A0A9E2RRR2-F1
#
_entry.id   AF-A0A9E2RRR2-F1
#
_cell.length_a   1.000
_cell.length_b   1.000
_cell.length_c   1.000
_cell.angle_alpha   90.00
_cell.angle_beta   90.00
_cell.angle_gamma   90.00
#
_symmetry.space_group_name_H-M   'P 1'
#
loop_
_entity.id
_entity.type
_entity.pdbx_description
1 polymer ?
#
loop_
_entity_poly.entity_id
_entity_poly.type
_entity_poly.pdbx_seq_one_letter_code
_entity_poly.pdbx_strand_id
1 'polypeptide(L)'
;MALPIGAVAPDFEAETTEGKIKFHDWIGNSWALLFSHPKDFTPVCTTELGTVARMKPDFDKRGVKLIGLSVDPVDRHAKWAEDIKETQGTAPNYPMIGDTDLKVSKLYDM
;
A
#
# COMPACT_ATOMS: atom_id res chain seq x y z
N MET A 1 1.43 12.76 -15.94
CA MET A 1 2.83 13.21 -15.79
C MET A 1 3.30 12.74 -14.44
N ALA A 2 4.32 11.88 -14.42
CA ALA A 2 4.91 11.37 -13.19
C ALA A 2 5.37 12.49 -12.26
N LEU A 3 5.24 12.25 -10.95
CA LEU A 3 5.62 13.20 -9.92
C LEU A 3 7.15 13.40 -9.92
N PRO A 4 7.66 14.63 -10.08
CA PRO A 4 9.11 14.86 -10.11
C PRO A 4 9.73 14.76 -8.72
N ILE A 5 11.01 14.40 -8.66
CA ILE A 5 11.77 14.35 -7.41
C ILE A 5 11.75 15.74 -6.74
N GLY A 6 11.47 15.76 -5.43
CA GLY A 6 11.40 16.99 -4.64
C GLY A 6 10.03 17.68 -4.66
N ALA A 7 9.08 17.23 -5.49
CA ALA A 7 7.70 17.67 -5.37
C ALA A 7 7.06 17.14 -4.09
N VAL A 8 6.14 17.94 -3.53
CA VAL A 8 5.31 17.52 -2.41
C VAL A 8 4.39 16.40 -2.90
N ALA A 9 4.40 15.27 -2.18
CA ALA A 9 3.50 14.16 -2.45
C ALA A 9 2.03 14.65 -2.38
N PRO A 10 1.17 14.32 -3.37
CA PRO A 10 -0.25 14.66 -3.32
C PRO A 10 -0.89 14.26 -1.98
N ASP A 11 -1.66 15.18 -1.39
CA ASP A 11 -2.50 14.83 -0.24
C ASP A 11 -3.84 14.30 -0.75
N PHE A 12 -4.29 13.20 -0.17
CA PHE A 12 -5.52 12.52 -0.60
C PHE A 12 -6.20 11.82 0.57
N GLU A 13 -7.50 11.60 0.42
CA GLU A 13 -8.27 10.70 1.27
C GLU A 13 -8.57 9.41 0.52
N ALA A 14 -8.39 8.27 1.19
CA ALA A 14 -8.61 6.94 0.64
C ALA A 14 -9.12 5.95 1.70
N GLU A 15 -9.90 4.98 1.25
CA GLU A 15 -10.28 3.82 2.06
C GLU A 15 -9.15 2.79 2.05
N THR A 16 -8.82 2.24 3.22
CA THR A 16 -7.79 1.21 3.35
C THR A 16 -8.29 0.03 4.20
N THR A 17 -7.55 -1.06 4.19
CA THR A 17 -7.79 -2.22 5.08
C THR A 17 -7.75 -1.89 6.58
N GLU A 18 -7.17 -0.76 6.98
CA GLU A 18 -7.11 -0.29 8.37
C GLU A 18 -8.05 0.91 8.63
N GLY A 19 -8.95 1.20 7.68
CA GLY A 19 -9.90 2.30 7.74
C GLY A 19 -9.52 3.48 6.84
N LYS A 20 -10.36 4.52 6.86
CA LYS A 20 -10.17 5.72 6.05
C LYS A 20 -8.98 6.54 6.55
N ILE A 21 -8.13 6.99 5.63
CA ILE A 21 -7.00 7.87 5.94
C ILE A 21 -7.08 9.18 5.17
N LYS A 22 -6.39 10.20 5.70
CA LYS A 22 -5.88 11.35 4.93
C LYS A 22 -4.36 11.25 4.90
N PHE A 23 -3.76 11.25 3.71
CA PHE A 23 -2.39 10.77 3.52
C PHE A 23 -1.37 11.55 4.34
N HIS A 24 -1.42 12.88 4.32
CA HIS A 24 -0.46 13.70 5.09
C HIS A 24 -0.63 13.53 6.60
N ASP A 25 -1.87 13.42 7.07
CA ASP A 25 -2.17 13.19 8.49
C ASP A 25 -1.71 11.79 8.93
N TRP A 26 -1.85 10.78 8.05
CA TRP A 26 -1.40 9.42 8.29
C TRP A 26 0.12 9.29 8.30
N ILE A 27 0.86 9.93 7.38
CA ILE A 27 2.33 9.90 7.40
C ILE A 27 2.87 10.62 8.64
N GLY A 28 2.27 11.76 9.02
CA GLY A 28 2.76 12.63 10.08
C GLY A 28 4.21 13.07 9.82
N ASN A 29 5.07 12.97 10.84
CA ASN A 29 6.50 13.31 10.72
C ASN A 29 7.39 12.12 10.35
N SER A 30 6.82 11.03 9.82
CA SER A 30 7.56 9.82 9.44
C SER A 30 7.85 9.78 7.94
N TRP A 31 8.86 9.01 7.55
CA TRP A 31 9.02 8.62 6.15
C TRP A 31 7.88 7.68 5.75
N ALA A 32 7.55 7.65 4.46
CA ALA A 32 6.55 6.73 3.91
C ALA A 32 7.05 6.08 2.61
N LEU A 33 6.78 4.78 2.47
CA LEU A 33 6.88 4.05 1.21
C LEU A 33 5.47 3.73 0.74
N LEU A 34 5.00 4.48 -0.26
CA LEU A 34 3.81 4.18 -1.04
C LEU A 34 4.24 3.34 -2.24
N PHE A 35 3.64 2.16 -2.41
CA PHE A 35 3.90 1.28 -3.55
C PHE A 35 2.60 0.71 -4.09
N SER A 36 2.53 0.48 -5.40
CA SER A 36 1.37 -0.10 -6.04
C SER A 36 1.66 -1.51 -6.56
N HIS A 37 0.60 -2.29 -6.71
CA HIS A 37 0.60 -3.53 -7.48
C HIS A 37 -0.61 -3.55 -8.43
N PRO A 38 -0.52 -4.18 -9.61
CA PRO A 38 -1.58 -4.08 -10.61
C PRO A 38 -2.93 -4.66 -10.18
N LYS A 39 -2.92 -5.83 -9.51
CA LYS A 39 -4.14 -6.57 -9.17
C LYS A 39 -3.92 -7.63 -8.10
N ASP A 40 -4.90 -7.80 -7.23
CA ASP A 40 -4.97 -8.88 -6.24
C ASP A 40 -5.13 -10.25 -6.90
N PHE A 41 -4.70 -11.30 -6.19
CA PHE A 41 -4.72 -12.69 -6.66
C PHE A 41 -3.85 -12.93 -7.90
N THR A 42 -2.72 -12.23 -7.99
CA THR A 42 -1.72 -12.44 -9.05
C THR A 42 -0.39 -12.92 -8.45
N PRO A 43 0.32 -13.85 -9.11
CA PRO A 43 1.40 -14.62 -8.46
C PRO A 43 2.60 -13.76 -8.06
N VAL A 44 2.98 -12.77 -8.87
CA VAL A 44 4.12 -11.88 -8.56
C VAL A 44 3.76 -10.92 -7.43
N CYS A 45 2.57 -10.31 -7.47
CA CYS A 45 2.16 -9.39 -6.42
C CYS A 45 2.03 -10.11 -5.07
N THR A 46 1.62 -11.38 -5.07
CA THR A 46 1.57 -12.21 -3.86
C THR A 46 2.96 -12.32 -3.21
N THR A 47 4.00 -12.60 -4.00
CA THR A 47 5.37 -12.75 -3.46
C THR A 47 5.96 -11.40 -3.03
N GLU A 48 5.68 -10.32 -3.76
CA GLU A 48 6.14 -8.97 -3.42
C GLU A 48 5.54 -8.48 -2.10
N LEU A 49 4.21 -8.53 -1.94
CA LEU A 49 3.54 -8.08 -0.71
C LEU A 49 3.95 -8.92 0.50
N GLY A 50 4.04 -10.24 0.36
CA GLY A 50 4.53 -11.10 1.44
C GLY A 50 5.97 -10.76 1.84
N THR A 51 6.82 -10.39 0.89
CA THR A 51 8.19 -9.95 1.16
C THR A 51 8.24 -8.62 1.90
N VAL A 52 7.47 -7.64 1.44
CA VAL A 52 7.35 -6.34 2.12
C VAL A 52 6.83 -6.52 3.55
N ALA A 53 5.85 -7.41 3.76
CA ALA A 53 5.31 -7.71 5.08
C ALA A 53 6.34 -8.31 6.04
N ARG A 54 7.21 -9.21 5.54
CA ARG A 54 8.35 -9.74 6.32
C ARG A 54 9.41 -8.68 6.61
N MET A 55 9.60 -7.72 5.72
CA MET A 55 10.58 -6.63 5.88
C MET A 55 10.08 -5.48 6.75
N LYS A 56 8.78 -5.42 7.08
CA LYS A 56 8.20 -4.33 7.87
C LYS A 56 8.99 -4.00 9.15
N PRO A 57 9.49 -4.96 9.96
CA PRO A 57 10.30 -4.63 11.14
C PRO A 57 11.55 -3.81 10.84
N ASP A 58 12.15 -3.98 9.66
CA ASP A 58 13.32 -3.20 9.25
C ASP A 58 12.95 -1.79 8.77
N PHE A 59 11.79 -1.62 8.14
CA PHE A 59 11.23 -0.30 7.83
C PHE A 59 10.84 0.46 9.12
N ASP A 60 10.21 -0.24 10.07
CA ASP A 60 9.82 0.33 11.36
C ASP A 60 11.04 0.85 12.14
N LYS A 61 12.14 0.08 12.19
CA LYS A 61 13.42 0.52 12.81
C LYS A 61 13.99 1.81 12.19
N ARG A 62 13.63 2.11 10.94
CA ARG A 62 14.08 3.29 10.19
C ARG A 62 13.06 4.43 10.21
N GLY A 63 11.93 4.26 10.92
CA GLY A 63 10.86 5.25 10.97
C GLY A 63 10.12 5.41 9.63
N VAL A 64 10.03 4.35 8.84
CA VAL A 64 9.34 4.33 7.54
C VAL A 64 8.00 3.60 7.69
N LYS A 65 6.90 4.29 7.32
CA LYS A 65 5.57 3.70 7.22
C LYS A 65 5.36 3.09 5.85
N LEU A 66 4.80 1.90 5.80
CA LEU A 66 4.46 1.19 4.57
C LEU A 66 2.99 1.37 4.24
N ILE A 67 2.66 1.56 2.96
CA ILE A 67 1.29 1.54 2.47
C ILE A 67 1.26 1.03 1.03
N GLY A 68 0.45 0.00 0.79
CA GLY A 68 0.24 -0.58 -0.53
C GLY A 68 -1.00 0.00 -1.22
N LEU A 69 -1.08 -0.18 -2.53
CA LEU A 69 -2.21 0.29 -3.34
C LEU A 69 -2.49 -0.65 -4.52
N SER A 70 -3.77 -0.94 -4.77
CA SER A 70 -4.22 -1.35 -6.10
C SER A 70 -5.61 -0.77 -6.38
N VAL A 71 -6.09 -1.04 -7.59
CA VAL A 71 -7.43 -0.64 -8.06
C VAL A 71 -8.54 -1.58 -7.57
N ASP A 72 -8.18 -2.63 -6.80
CA ASP A 72 -9.13 -3.55 -6.19
C ASP A 72 -9.75 -2.94 -4.92
N PRO A 73 -11.00 -3.31 -4.55
CA PRO A 73 -11.65 -2.80 -3.34
C PRO A 73 -11.04 -3.39 -2.05
N VAL A 74 -11.21 -2.69 -0.94
CA VAL A 74 -10.66 -3.07 0.38
C VAL A 74 -11.11 -4.47 0.86
N ASP A 75 -12.33 -4.88 0.55
CA ASP A 75 -12.83 -6.21 0.94
C ASP A 75 -12.11 -7.35 0.19
N ARG A 76 -11.56 -7.04 -1.00
CA ARG A 76 -10.79 -7.97 -1.82
C ARG A 76 -9.36 -8.11 -1.28
N HIS A 77 -8.74 -7.01 -0.86
CA HIS A 77 -7.46 -7.01 -0.13
C HIS A 77 -7.52 -7.92 1.11
N ALA A 78 -8.58 -7.78 1.90
CA ALA A 78 -8.76 -8.57 3.13
C ALA A 78 -8.86 -10.07 2.86
N LYS A 79 -9.50 -10.48 1.76
CA LYS A 79 -9.59 -11.89 1.35
C LYS A 79 -8.24 -12.41 0.87
N TRP A 80 -7.53 -11.61 0.07
CA TRP A 80 -6.24 -12.00 -0.52
C TRP A 80 -5.11 -12.09 0.51
N ALA A 81 -5.22 -11.38 1.65
CA ALA A 81 -4.26 -11.44 2.74
C ALA A 81 -4.04 -12.87 3.27
N GLU A 82 -5.07 -13.72 3.26
CA GLU A 82 -4.94 -15.12 3.67
C GLU A 82 -4.13 -15.95 2.65
N ASP A 83 -4.33 -15.76 1.34
CA ASP A 83 -3.53 -16.43 0.30
C ASP A 83 -2.04 -16.03 0.37
N ILE A 84 -1.78 -14.74 0.63
CA ILE A 84 -0.41 -14.25 0.82
C ILE A 84 0.19 -14.89 2.07
N LYS A 85 -0.55 -14.98 3.17
CA LYS A 85 -0.07 -15.61 4.40
C LYS A 85 0.19 -17.09 4.21
N GLU A 86 -0.70 -17.81 3.55
CA GLU A 86 -0.56 -19.24 3.27
C GLU A 86 0.69 -19.53 2.45
N THR A 87 0.94 -18.75 1.40
CA THR A 87 2.03 -19.02 0.45
C THR A 87 3.36 -18.35 0.82
N GLN A 88 3.33 -17.19 1.50
CA GLN A 88 4.52 -16.38 1.82
C GLN A 88 4.88 -16.36 3.31
N GLY A 89 4.04 -16.97 4.16
CA GLY A 89 4.25 -17.10 5.60
C GLY A 89 3.90 -15.84 6.41
N THR A 90 3.52 -14.73 5.78
CA THR A 90 3.18 -13.48 6.48
C THR A 90 2.15 -12.71 5.66
N ALA A 91 0.97 -12.46 6.25
CA ALA A 91 -0.04 -11.58 5.67
C ALA A 91 0.49 -10.13 5.60
N PRO A 92 0.00 -9.30 4.64
CA PRO A 92 0.21 -7.87 4.69
C PRO A 92 -0.16 -7.31 6.08
N ASN A 93 0.79 -6.60 6.68
CA ASN A 93 0.72 -6.05 8.05
C ASN A 93 0.87 -4.53 8.04
N TYR A 94 0.36 -3.92 6.96
CA TYR A 94 0.34 -2.50 6.68
C TYR A 94 -0.94 -2.19 5.86
N PRO A 95 -1.38 -0.92 5.81
CA PRO A 95 -2.58 -0.55 5.07
C PRO A 95 -2.47 -0.84 3.57
N MET A 96 -3.55 -1.37 2.99
CA MET A 96 -3.75 -1.50 1.55
C MET A 96 -4.87 -0.55 1.10
N ILE A 97 -4.55 0.41 0.25
CA ILE A 97 -5.51 1.33 -0.36
C ILE A 97 -6.34 0.60 -1.40
N GLY A 98 -7.66 0.78 -1.35
CA GLY A 98 -8.56 0.39 -2.45
C GLY A 98 -8.88 1.58 -3.35
N ASP A 99 -8.19 1.67 -4.49
CA ASP A 99 -8.27 2.79 -5.46
C ASP A 99 -9.24 2.50 -6.62
N THR A 100 -10.47 2.09 -6.30
CA THR A 100 -11.44 1.60 -7.31
C THR A 100 -11.87 2.65 -8.33
N ASP A 101 -11.73 3.93 -8.02
CA ASP A 101 -12.05 5.06 -8.90
C ASP A 101 -10.81 5.66 -9.61
N LEU A 102 -9.64 5.05 -9.40
CA LEU A 102 -8.35 5.48 -9.95
C LEU A 102 -7.91 6.86 -9.47
N LYS A 103 -8.42 7.33 -8.33
CA LYS A 103 -8.15 8.68 -7.83
C LYS A 103 -6.69 8.82 -7.43
N VAL A 104 -6.13 7.86 -6.69
CA VAL A 104 -4.77 7.93 -6.17
C VAL A 104 -3.75 7.54 -7.26
N SER A 105 -4.00 6.47 -8.02
CA SER A 105 -3.16 6.07 -9.17
C SER A 105 -2.93 7.21 -10.16
N LYS A 106 -3.99 7.95 -10.53
CA LYS A 106 -3.87 9.10 -11.44
C LYS A 106 -3.09 10.29 -10.85
N LEU A 107 -3.08 10.47 -9.52
CA LEU A 107 -2.29 11.54 -8.89
C LEU A 107 -0.79 11.30 -9.02
N TYR A 108 -0.38 10.03 -9.07
CA TYR A 108 1.02 9.63 -9.18
C TYR A 108 1.42 9.18 -10.59
N ASP A 109 0.48 9.09 -11.53
CA ASP A 109 0.71 8.60 -12.90
C ASP A 109 1.22 7.14 -12.93
N MET A 110 0.67 6.30 -12.04
CA MET A 110 1.03 4.88 -11.85
C MET A 110 -0.04 3.91 -12.34
#